data_AF-A0A175Y5B7-F1
#
_entry.id   AF-A0A175Y5B7-F1
#
_cell.length_a   1.000
_cell.length_b   1.000
_cell.length_c   1.000
_cell.angle_alpha   90.00
_cell.angle_beta   90.00
_cell.angle_gamma   90.00
#
_symmetry.space_group_name_H-M   'P 1'
#
loop_
_entity.id
_entity.type
_entity.pdbx_description
1 polymer ?
#
loop_
_entity_poly.entity_id
_entity_poly.type
_entity_poly.pdbx_seq_one_letter_code
_entity_poly.pdbx_strand_id
1 'polypeptide(L)' 'MQAVVTGVTDRGIVQFDFVYGDPDLSVELVLPVAAFREFCGENRCLVTAADPAESAAVLRLVAGSSAPVRTVGALA' A
#
# COMPACT_ATOMS: atom_id res chain seq x y z
N MET A 1 -5.48 3.51 8.74
CA MET A 1 -4.02 3.38 8.56
C MET A 1 -3.77 3.49 7.07
N GLN A 2 -2.83 4.35 6.66
CA GLN A 2 -2.58 4.64 5.25
C GLN A 2 -1.11 4.36 4.93
N ALA A 3 -0.84 3.80 3.77
CA ALA A 3 0.50 3.61 3.23
C ALA A 3 0.63 4.48 1.99
N VAL A 4 1.41 5.56 2.09
CA VAL A 4 1.66 6.49 0.99
C VAL A 4 2.95 6.08 0.31
N VAL A 5 2.87 5.45 -0.86
CA VAL A 5 4.03 5.00 -1.62
C VAL A 5 4.71 6.20 -2.25
N THR A 6 5.97 6.40 -1.88
CA THR A 6 6.84 7.49 -2.36
C THR A 6 7.76 7.03 -3.47
N GLY A 7 7.99 5.72 -3.62
CA GLY A 7 8.81 5.19 -4.70
C GLY A 7 8.73 3.68 -4.85
N VAL A 8 8.86 3.21 -6.09
CA VAL A 8 8.99 1.78 -6.42
C VAL A 8 10.20 1.57 -7.32
N THR A 9 11.14 0.76 -6.87
CA THR A 9 12.35 0.45 -7.63
C THR A 9 12.14 -0.75 -8.56
N ASP A 10 12.92 -0.82 -9.66
CA ASP A 10 12.91 -1.97 -10.58
C ASP A 10 13.35 -3.28 -9.93
N ARG A 11 13.98 -3.22 -8.75
CA ARG A 11 14.38 -4.39 -7.95
C ARG A 11 13.27 -4.91 -7.04
N GLY A 12 12.07 -4.34 -7.12
CA GLY A 12 10.94 -4.78 -6.30
C GLY A 12 11.04 -4.33 -4.84
N ILE A 13 11.61 -3.15 -4.61
CA ILE A 13 11.60 -2.48 -3.30
C ILE A 13 10.60 -1.32 -3.35
N VAL A 14 9.74 -1.23 -2.33
CA VAL A 14 8.71 -0.20 -2.13
C VAL A 14 9.15 0.70 -0.98
N GLN A 15 9.19 2.00 -1.23
CA GLN A 15 9.37 3.05 -0.24
C GLN A 15 8.01 3.69 0.03
N PHE A 16 7.64 3.82 1.30
CA PHE A 16 6.33 4.36 1.67
C PHE A 16 6.31 4.93 3.09
N ASP A 17 5.45 5.92 3.29
CA ASP A 17 5.12 6.45 4.60
C ASP A 17 3.90 5.73 5.16
N PHE A 18 4.04 5.15 6.35
CA PHE A 18 2.94 4.55 7.07
C PHE A 18 2.36 5.53 8.08
N VAL A 19 1.13 5.97 7.83
CA VAL A 19 0.40 6.95 8.64
C VAL A 19 -0.59 6.24 9.57
N TYR A 20 -0.44 6.46 10.87
CA TYR A 20 -1.33 5.92 11.89
C TYR A 20 -2.26 6.99 12.46
N GLY A 21 -3.43 7.13 11.84
CA GLY A 21 -4.50 8.02 12.31
C GLY A 21 -4.25 9.50 12.01
N ASP A 22 -3.14 10.04 12.52
CA ASP A 22 -2.73 11.43 12.32
C ASP A 22 -1.63 11.53 11.25
N PRO A 23 -1.75 12.44 10.26
CA PRO A 23 -0.76 12.61 9.19
C PRO A 23 0.62 13.04 9.67
N ASP A 24 0.73 13.75 10.80
CA ASP A 24 2.02 14.13 11.39
C ASP A 24 2.68 12.95 12.12
N LEU A 25 1.95 11.85 12.36
CA LEU A 25 2.45 10.60 12.92
C LEU A 25 2.63 9.55 11.82
N SER A 26 3.70 9.72 11.06
CA SER A 26 4.11 8.81 10.01
C SER A 26 5.46 8.14 10.31
N VAL A 27 5.65 6.94 9.76
CA VAL A 27 6.92 6.22 9.78
C VAL A 27 7.31 5.90 8.34
N GLU A 28 8.48 6.36 7.92
CA GLU A 28 9.06 6.01 6.63
C GLU A 28 9.58 4.56 6.66
N LEU A 29 9.13 3.74 5.71
CA LEU A 29 9.47 2.33 5.62
C LEU A 29 9.90 1.96 4.21
N VAL A 30 10.82 0.99 4.14
CA VAL A 30 11.34 0.45 2.88
C VAL A 30 11.27 -1.07 2.95
N LEU A 31 10.44 -1.69 2.11
CA LEU A 31 10.19 -3.13 2.14
C LEU A 31 10.17 -3.73 0.71
N PRO A 32 10.58 -5.00 0.54
CA PRO A 32 10.28 -5.73 -0.68
C PRO A 32 8.77 -5.82 -0.95
N VAL A 33 8.36 -5.90 -2.23
CA VAL A 33 6.94 -5.94 -2.63
C VAL A 33 6.12 -6.99 -1.86
N ALA A 34 6.66 -8.19 -1.66
CA ALA A 34 5.97 -9.26 -0.97
C ALA A 34 5.66 -8.89 0.50
N ALA A 35 6.67 -8.42 1.23
CA ALA A 35 6.53 -7.98 2.62
C ALA A 35 5.64 -6.73 2.74
N PHE A 36 5.71 -5.80 1.78
CA PHE A 36 4.82 -4.64 1.73
C PHE A 36 3.34 -5.05 1.61
N ARG A 37 3.04 -6.05 0.75
CA ARG A 37 1.68 -6.57 0.58
C ARG A 37 1.16 -7.25 1.83
N GLU A 38 1.98 -8.09 2.46
CA GLU A 38 1.65 -8.74 3.74
C GLU A 38 1.40 -7.70 4.82
N PHE A 39 2.31 -6.73 4.97
CA PHE A 39 2.17 -5.63 5.92
C PHE A 39 0.86 -4.86 5.71
N CYS A 40 0.52 -4.53 4.47
CA CYS A 40 -0.71 -3.82 4.15
C CYS A 40 -1.96 -4.68 4.42
N GLY A 41 -1.88 -5.99 4.19
CA GLY A 41 -2.95 -6.94 4.48
C GLY A 41 -3.23 -7.07 5.98
N GLU A 42 -2.21 -7.22 6.80
CA GLU A 42 -2.33 -7.36 8.25
C GLU A 42 -2.80 -6.05 8.91
N ASN A 43 -2.23 -4.92 8.49
CA ASN A 43 -2.55 -3.60 9.05
C ASN A 43 -3.77 -2.94 8.39
N ARG A 44 -4.38 -3.58 7.40
CA ARG A 44 -5.52 -3.04 6.62
C ARG A 44 -5.22 -1.63 6.10
N CYS A 45 -4.06 -1.47 5.50
CA CYS A 45 -3.61 -0.19 4.96
C CYS A 45 -4.46 0.24 3.77
N LEU A 46 -4.84 1.51 3.72
CA LEU A 46 -5.26 2.16 2.49
C LEU A 46 -4.00 2.60 1.73
N VAL A 47 -3.76 2.02 0.55
CA VAL A 47 -2.54 2.29 -0.23
C VAL A 47 -2.80 3.43 -1.22
N THR A 48 -1.97 4.47 -1.16
CA THR A 48 -2.00 5.63 -2.08
C THR A 48 -0.60 5.88 -2.63
N ALA A 49 -0.50 6.65 -3.72
CA ALA A 49 0.77 7.17 -4.21
C ALA A 49 0.96 8.61 -3.72
N ALA A 50 2.19 8.99 -3.37
CA ALA A 50 2.55 10.37 -3.07
C ALA A 50 2.41 11.28 -4.30
N ASP A 51 2.76 10.73 -5.47
CA ASP A 51 2.76 11.45 -6.74
C ASP A 51 2.05 10.67 -7.86
N PRO A 52 1.52 11.36 -8.88
CA PRO A 52 0.84 10.71 -10.00
C PRO A 52 1.76 9.79 -10.82
N ALA A 53 3.07 10.06 -10.85
CA ALA A 53 4.05 9.18 -11.51
C ALA A 53 4.11 7.78 -10.87
N GLU A 54 4.04 7.72 -9.54
CA GLU A 54 4.10 6.47 -8.77
C GLU A 54 2.76 5.71 -8.81
N SER A 55 1.66 6.37 -9.15
CA SER A 55 0.31 5.77 -9.15
C SER A 55 0.21 4.54 -10.06
N ALA A 56 0.88 4.54 -11.21
CA ALA A 56 0.90 3.38 -12.11
C ALA A 56 1.67 2.19 -11.51
N ALA A 57 2.76 2.45 -10.79
CA ALA A 57 3.53 1.42 -10.11
C ALA A 57 2.73 0.86 -8.93
N VAL A 58 2.09 1.73 -8.15
CA VAL A 58 1.17 1.34 -7.07
C VAL A 58 0.04 0.46 -7.59
N LEU A 59 -0.64 0.85 -8.67
CA LEU A 59 -1.72 0.03 -9.25
C LEU A 59 -1.24 -1.40 -9.60
N ARG A 60 -0.03 -1.54 -10.17
CA ARG A 60 0.56 -2.86 -10.46
C ARG A 60 0.91 -3.63 -9.19
N LEU A 61 1.41 -2.94 -8.16
CA LEU A 61 1.71 -3.52 -6.85
C LEU A 61 0.43 -4.06 -6.18
N VAL A 62 -0.66 -3.32 -6.20
CA VAL A 62 -1.92 -3.74 -5.54
C VAL A 62 -2.68 -4.77 -6.37
N ALA A 63 -2.68 -4.65 -7.72
CA ALA A 63 -3.40 -5.57 -8.62
C ALA A 63 -2.89 -7.01 -8.57
N GLY A 64 -1.62 -7.24 -8.18
CA GLY A 64 -1.08 -8.59 -8.01
C GLY A 64 -1.32 -9.20 -6.62
N SER A 65 -2.05 -8.53 -5.73
CA SER A 65 -2.40 -9.07 -4.42
C SER A 65 -3.66 -9.91 -4.52
N SER A 66 -3.51 -11.25 -4.45
CA SER A 66 -4.61 -12.19 -4.20
C SER A 66 -5.04 -12.12 -2.72
N ALA A 67 -5.31 -10.93 -2.20
CA ALA A 67 -6.05 -10.76 -0.95
C ALA A 67 -7.55 -10.75 -1.30
N PRO A 68 -8.41 -11.50 -0.59
CA PRO A 68 -9.82 -11.54 -0.93
C PRO A 68 -10.44 -10.16 -0.71
N VAL A 69 -10.73 -9.47 -1.82
CA VAL A 69 -11.59 -8.28 -1.85
C VAL A 69 -12.96 -8.72 -1.34
N ARG A 70 -13.27 -8.44 -0.07
CA ARG A 70 -14.63 -8.65 0.47
C ARG A 70 -15.50 -7.49 0.00
N THR A 71 -16.31 -7.72 -1.01
CA THR A 71 -17.42 -6.82 -1.38
C THR A 71 -18.44 -6.84 -0.25
N VAL A 72 -18.56 -5.75 0.50
CA VAL A 72 -19.67 -5.55 1.43
C VAL A 72 -20.87 -5.09 0.61
N GLY A 73 -21.87 -5.95 0.41
CA GLY A 73 -23.14 -5.55 -0.19
C GLY A 73 -23.81 -6.62 -1.06
N ALA A 74 -24.12 -7.78 -0.48
CA ALA A 74 -25.19 -8.64 -0.98
C ALA A 74 -25.77 -9.39 0.22
N LEU A 75 -26.63 -8.71 0.98
CA LEU A 75 -27.57 -9.35 1.88
C LEU A 75 -28.97 -9.02 1.35
N ALA A 76 -29.73 -10.10 1.22
CA ALA A 76 -31.08 -10.22 0.71
C ALA A 76 -32.10 -9.32 1.41
#